data_AF-A0A2E9N9F6-F1
#
_entry.id   AF-A0A2E9N9F6-F1
#
_cell.length_a   1.000
_cell.length_b   1.000
_cell.length_c   1.000
_cell.angle_alpha   90.00
_cell.angle_beta   90.00
_cell.angle_gamma   90.00
#
_symmetry.space_group_name_H-M   'P 1'
#
loop_
_entity.id
_entity.type
_entity.pdbx_description
1 polymer ?
#
loop_
_entity_poly.entity_id
_entity_poly.type
_entity_poly.pdbx_seq_one_letter_code
_entity_poly.pdbx_strand_id
1 'polypeptide(L)' 'MLTVDVRCRVEPELKREATAVLKASGLDVSTAIRLFLRSVVEKGGLPMELPRVNPTTLAAIRDAKAGKTTRTTLEDL' A
#
# COMPACT_ATOMS: atom_id res chain seq x y z
N MET A 1 13.73 22.83 10.59
CA MET A 1 13.24 21.61 9.89
C MET A 1 12.12 22.05 8.95
N LEU A 2 12.26 21.80 7.66
CA LEU A 2 11.20 22.14 6.68
C LEU A 2 10.05 21.15 6.84
N THR A 3 8.82 21.63 6.88
CA THR A 3 7.62 20.80 6.96
C THR A 3 6.77 21.03 5.71
N VAL A 4 6.05 19.99 5.30
CA VAL A 4 5.15 20.01 4.15
C VAL A 4 3.83 19.36 4.54
N ASP A 5 2.74 19.85 3.95
CA ASP A 5 1.39 19.35 4.25
C ASP A 5 1.05 18.09 3.46
N VAL A 6 0.31 17.17 4.10
CA VAL A 6 -0.31 16.01 3.44
C VAL A 6 -1.82 16.22 3.40
N ARG A 7 -2.41 16.29 2.21
CA ARG A 7 -3.86 16.45 2.02
C ARG A 7 -4.43 15.25 1.26
N CYS A 8 -5.44 14.61 1.83
CA CYS A 8 -6.12 13.46 1.24
C CYS A 8 -7.63 13.63 1.36
N ARG A 9 -8.37 13.27 0.31
CA ARG A 9 -9.83 13.17 0.35
C ARG A 9 -10.20 11.78 0.86
N VAL A 10 -11.00 11.74 1.91
CA VAL A 10 -11.51 10.51 2.52
C VAL A 10 -12.98 10.67 2.82
N GLU A 11 -13.70 9.56 2.88
CA GLU A 11 -15.09 9.55 3.31
C GLU A 11 -15.21 10.10 4.75
N PRO A 12 -16.22 10.95 5.05
CA PRO A 12 -16.41 11.49 6.39
C PRO A 12 -16.56 10.40 7.47
N GLU A 13 -17.28 9.33 7.12
CA GLU A 13 -17.53 8.20 8.00
C GLU A 13 -16.22 7.48 8.37
N LEU A 14 -15.43 7.13 7.34
CA LEU A 14 -14.11 6.52 7.49
C LEU A 14 -13.20 7.37 8.39
N LYS A 15 -13.18 8.69 8.19
CA LYS A 15 -12.38 9.59 9.03
C LYS A 15 -12.82 9.54 10.49
N ARG A 16 -14.14 9.51 10.74
CA ARG A 16 -14.69 9.48 12.10
C ARG A 16 -14.33 8.18 12.80
N GLU A 17 -14.53 7.04 12.15
CA GLU A 17 -14.19 5.72 12.68
C GLU A 17 -12.70 5.60 12.96
N ALA A 18 -11.86 5.94 11.98
CA ALA A 18 -10.40 5.88 12.14
C ALA A 18 -9.91 6.77 13.29
N THR A 19 -10.50 7.97 13.44
CA THR A 19 -10.17 8.88 14.55
C THR A 19 -10.52 8.25 15.90
N ALA A 20 -11.68 7.61 16.02
CA ALA A 20 -12.10 6.96 17.26
C ALA A 20 -11.17 5.81 17.65
N VAL A 21 -10.80 4.95 16.69
CA VAL A 21 -9.88 3.83 16.89
C VAL A 21 -8.50 4.33 17.30
N LEU A 22 -7.93 5.30 16.57
CA LEU A 22 -6.61 5.85 16.87
C LEU A 22 -6.56 6.55 18.23
N LYS A 23 -7.63 7.28 18.58
CA LYS A 23 -7.73 7.97 19.87
C LYS A 23 -7.79 6.98 21.04
N ALA A 24 -8.41 5.82 20.88
CA ALA A 24 -8.39 4.75 21.88
C ALA A 24 -6.97 4.24 22.14
N SER A 25 -6.07 4.35 21.16
CA SER A 25 -4.64 4.06 21.29
C SER A 25 -3.77 5.28 21.64
N GLY A 26 -4.36 6.43 21.97
CA GLY A 26 -3.64 7.66 22.31
C GLY A 26 -2.99 8.39 21.12
N LEU A 27 -3.42 8.09 19.89
CA LEU A 27 -2.89 8.68 18.67
C LEU A 27 -3.89 9.63 18.01
N ASP A 28 -3.39 10.71 17.44
CA ASP A 28 -4.14 11.52 16.47
C ASP A 28 -3.89 11.02 15.04
N VAL A 29 -4.77 11.44 14.11
CA VAL A 29 -4.67 11.04 12.70
C VAL A 29 -3.35 11.47 12.08
N SER A 30 -2.87 12.67 12.42
CA SER A 30 -1.62 13.21 11.89
C SER A 30 -0.40 12.38 12.31
N THR A 31 -0.37 11.91 13.56
CA THR A 31 0.68 11.04 14.08
C THR A 31 0.62 9.68 13.40
N ALA A 32 -0.57 9.10 13.26
CA ALA A 32 -0.74 7.85 12.54
C ALA A 32 -0.25 7.95 11.08
N ILE A 33 -0.56 9.03 10.37
CA ILE A 33 -0.07 9.26 9.00
C ILE A 33 1.46 9.39 8.98
N ARG A 34 2.07 10.13 9.92
CA ARG A 34 3.54 10.24 10.02
C ARG A 34 4.20 8.88 10.27
N LEU A 35 3.63 8.06 11.15
CA LEU A 35 4.10 6.71 11.43
C LEU A 35 4.01 5.83 10.18
N PHE A 36 2.88 5.85 9.50
CA PHE A 36 2.67 5.12 8.25
C PHE A 36 3.72 5.49 7.20
N LEU A 37 3.94 6.78 6.93
CA LEU A 37 4.93 7.24 5.95
C LEU A 37 6.35 6.81 6.32
N ARG A 38 6.71 6.85 7.61
CA ARG A 38 8.01 6.37 8.07
C ARG A 38 8.15 4.86 7.84
N SER A 39 7.12 4.08 8.17
CA SER A 39 7.13 2.63 7.93
C SER A 39 7.22 2.26 6.45
N VAL A 40 6.65 3.07 5.54
CA VAL A 40 6.82 2.90 4.09
C VAL A 40 8.28 3.03 3.69
N VAL A 41 8.95 4.07 4.18
CA VAL A 41 10.37 4.33 3.90
C VAL A 41 11.25 3.22 4.49
N GLU A 42 11.01 2.82 5.73
CA GLU A 42 11.81 1.80 6.42
C GLU A 42 11.69 0.41 5.77
N LYS A 43 10.49 0.03 5.31
CA LYS A 43 10.24 -1.29 4.72
C LYS A 43 10.44 -1.34 3.20
N GLY A 44 10.58 -0.19 2.53
CA GLY A 44 10.63 -0.11 1.08
C GLY A 44 9.33 -0.54 0.39
N GLY A 45 8.19 -0.38 1.07
CA GLY A 45 6.90 -0.89 0.59
C GLY A 45 5.75 -0.57 1.55
N LEU A 46 4.52 -0.94 1.18
CA LEU A 46 3.37 -0.69 2.03
C LEU A 46 3.46 -1.50 3.34
N PRO A 47 3.32 -0.85 4.53
CA PRO A 47 3.51 -1.49 5.82
C PRO A 47 2.29 -2.32 6.29
N MET A 48 1.40 -2.66 5.36
CA MET A 48 0.19 -3.44 5.56
C MET A 48 0.12 -4.55 4.49
N GLU A 49 -0.63 -5.60 4.76
CA GLU A 49 -0.87 -6.63 3.76
C GLU A 49 -1.55 -6.02 2.54
N LEU A 50 -0.92 -6.21 1.38
CA LEU A 50 -1.49 -5.75 0.12
C LEU A 50 -2.80 -6.51 -0.14
N PRO A 51 -3.86 -5.83 -0.61
CA PRO A 51 -5.05 -6.53 -1.05
C PRO A 51 -4.68 -7.58 -2.09
N ARG A 52 -5.44 -8.69 -2.12
CA ARG A 52 -5.22 -9.84 -3.01
C ARG A 52 -4.82 -9.37 -4.40
N VAL A 53 -3.75 -9.97 -4.91
CA VAL A 53 -3.28 -9.78 -6.29
C VAL A 53 -4.49 -9.84 -7.23
N ASN A 54 -4.56 -8.93 -8.20
CA ASN A 54 -5.68 -8.93 -9.13
C ASN A 54 -5.75 -10.27 -9.89
N PRO A 55 -6.94 -10.69 -10.36
CA PRO A 55 -7.11 -11.99 -11.02
C PRO A 55 -6.18 -12.18 -12.23
N THR A 56 -5.91 -11.10 -12.97
CA THR A 56 -5.03 -11.09 -14.15
C THR A 56 -3.59 -11.42 -13.77
N THR A 57 -3.04 -10.80 -12.72
CA THR A 57 -1.70 -11.08 -12.20
C THR A 57 -1.62 -12.48 -11.63
N LEU A 58 -2.68 -12.95 -10.94
CA LEU A 58 -2.77 -14.33 -10.46
C LEU A 58 -2.76 -15.35 -11.61
N ALA A 59 -3.47 -15.07 -12.71
CA ALA A 59 -3.48 -15.90 -13.91
C ALA A 59 -2.10 -15.91 -14.58
N ALA A 60 -1.48 -14.75 -14.76
CA ALA A 60 -0.13 -14.63 -15.33
C ALA A 60 0.92 -15.41 -14.50
N ILE A 61 0.87 -15.33 -13.17
CA ILE A 61 1.76 -16.11 -12.28
C ILE A 61 1.52 -17.62 -12.45
N ARG A 62 0.27 -18.05 -12.60
CA ARG A 62 -0.08 -19.47 -12.82
C ARG A 62 0.42 -19.96 -14.17
N ASP A 63 0.20 -19.19 -15.24
CA ASP A 63 0.63 -19.55 -16.58
C ASP A 63 2.17 -19.58 -16.69
N ALA A 64 2.87 -18.66 -16.02
CA ALA A 64 4.33 -18.70 -15.88
C ALA A 64 4.82 -19.96 -15.15
N LYS A 65 4.21 -20.31 -14.00
CA LYS A 65 4.53 -21.56 -13.28
C LYS A 65 4.19 -22.82 -14.07
N ALA A 66 3.16 -22.77 -14.92
CA ALA A 66 2.75 -23.87 -15.79
C ALA A 66 3.59 -23.95 -17.09
N GLY A 67 4.57 -23.08 -17.28
CA GLY A 67 5.43 -23.08 -18.47
C GLY A 67 4.75 -22.57 -19.74
N LYS A 68 3.61 -21.88 -19.65
CA LYS A 68 2.89 -21.29 -20.79
C LYS A 68 3.43 -19.90 -21.19
N THR A 69 4.70 -19.64 -20.92
CA THR A 69 5.35 -18.36 -21.25
C THR A 69 6.30 -18.53 -22.41
N THR A 70 6.31 -17.57 -23.32
CA THR A 70 7.29 -17.50 -24.39
C THR A 70 8.61 -17.01 -23.83
N ARG A 71 9.69 -17.75 -24.11
CA ARG A 71 11.05 -17.29 -23.80
C ARG A 71 11.44 -16.26 -24.86
N THR A 72 11.78 -15.05 -24.42
CA THR A 72 12.27 -13.97 -25.28
C THR A 72 13.63 -13.50 -24.77
N THR A 73 14.46 -12.92 -25.65
CA THR A 73 15.71 -12.28 -25.22
C THR A 73 15.48 -10.79 -24.93
N LEU A 74 16.42 -10.12 -24.26
CA LEU A 74 16.32 -8.67 -23.99
C LEU A 74 16.33 -7.83 -25.28
N GLU A 75 16.85 -8.40 -26.39
CA GLU A 75 16.94 -7.76 -27.69
C GLU A 75 15.61 -7.83 -28.46
N ASP A 76 14.69 -8.71 -28.03
CA ASP A 76 13.40 -9.00 -28.65
C ASP A 76 12.19 -8.38 -27.90
N LEU A 77 12.44 -7.52 -26.90
CA LEU A 77 11.46 -6.97 -25.95
C LEU A 77 11.17 -5.50 -26.25
#